data_AF-A0A7X7CB54-F1
#
_entry.id   AF-A0A7X7CB54-F1
#
_cell.length_a   1.000
_cell.length_b   1.000
_cell.length_c   1.000
_cell.angle_alpha   90.00
_cell.angle_beta   90.00
_cell.angle_gamma   90.00
#
_symmetry.space_group_name_H-M   'P 1'
#
loop_
_entity.id
_entity.type
_entity.pdbx_description
1 polymer ?
#
loop_
_entity_poly.entity_id
_entity_poly.type
_entity_poly.pdbx_seq_one_letter_code
_entity_poly.pdbx_strand_id
1 'polypeptide(L)'
;MIFKAVGDRRPYSDQVLQGIPWTAIPPRTVRLDQLTTTRAQLDLNTLLSEDSTFYGDLFAHVVAWRGELYLEDGLHRALRSALHGRSVIHVRILELGDDGTPLAPDGTVIR
;
A
#
# COMPACT_ATOMS: atom_id res chain seq x y z
N MET A 1 3.14 16.66 -7.26
CA MET A 1 1.99 16.02 -6.58
C MET A 1 2.53 14.82 -5.80
N ILE A 2 2.07 14.55 -4.57
CA ILE A 2 2.64 13.47 -3.72
C ILE A 2 2.17 12.10 -4.19
N PHE A 3 0.86 11.94 -4.42
CA PHE A 3 0.25 10.71 -4.92
C PHE A 3 -0.23 10.90 -6.36
N LYS A 4 -0.42 9.80 -7.10
CA LYS A 4 -1.04 9.82 -8.43
C LYS A 4 -2.49 10.31 -8.35
N ALA A 5 -3.24 9.75 -7.41
CA ALA A 5 -4.63 10.08 -7.15
C ALA A 5 -5.00 9.80 -5.68
N VAL A 6 -6.10 10.40 -5.22
CA VAL A 6 -6.67 10.14 -3.89
C VAL A 6 -8.01 9.45 -4.10
N GLY A 7 -8.13 8.20 -3.65
CA GLY A 7 -9.36 7.43 -3.64
C GLY A 7 -9.98 7.36 -2.25
N ASP A 8 -11.28 7.10 -2.19
CA ASP A 8 -12.07 6.90 -0.97
C ASP A 8 -12.44 5.43 -0.71
N ARG A 9 -12.20 4.56 -1.69
CA ARG A 9 -12.44 3.12 -1.62
C ARG A 9 -11.51 2.33 -2.54
N ARG A 10 -11.40 1.03 -2.27
CA ARG A 10 -10.73 0.06 -3.14
C ARG A 10 -11.61 -0.26 -4.35
N PRO A 11 -11.01 -0.52 -5.53
CA PRO A 11 -11.77 -0.92 -6.71
C PRO A 11 -11.92 -2.45 -6.86
N TYR A 12 -11.29 -3.24 -5.99
CA TYR A 12 -11.43 -4.69 -5.84
C TYR A 12 -12.15 -5.06 -4.54
N SER A 13 -12.55 -6.33 -4.40
CA SER A 13 -13.25 -6.84 -3.22
C SER A 13 -12.35 -6.82 -1.97
N ASP A 14 -12.91 -6.43 -0.83
CA ASP A 14 -12.21 -6.42 0.46
C ASP A 14 -11.77 -7.81 0.90
N GLN A 15 -12.49 -8.86 0.47
CA GLN A 15 -12.19 -10.25 0.81
C GLN A 15 -10.83 -10.69 0.29
N VAL A 16 -10.32 -10.04 -0.76
CA VAL A 16 -9.04 -10.36 -1.41
C VAL A 16 -7.86 -10.15 -0.47
N LEU A 17 -7.97 -9.22 0.48
CA LEU A 17 -6.89 -8.91 1.43
C LEU A 17 -6.91 -9.79 2.68
N GLN A 18 -7.97 -10.58 2.88
CA GLN A 18 -8.12 -11.40 4.07
C GLN A 18 -7.16 -12.58 4.01
N GLY A 19 -6.34 -12.73 5.05
CA GLY A 19 -5.40 -13.86 5.15
C GLY A 19 -4.13 -13.73 4.33
N ILE A 20 -3.89 -12.61 3.64
CA ILE A 20 -2.65 -12.40 2.89
C ILE A 20 -1.45 -12.35 3.84
N PRO A 21 -0.45 -13.26 3.68
CA PRO A 21 0.74 -13.26 4.51
C PRO A 21 1.73 -12.22 3.97
N TRP A 22 1.45 -10.94 4.23
CA TRP A 22 2.27 -9.81 3.73
C TRP A 22 3.76 -9.99 3.98
N THR A 23 4.16 -10.56 5.13
CA THR A 23 5.56 -10.80 5.48
C THR A 23 6.30 -11.71 4.48
N ALA A 24 5.59 -12.58 3.75
CA ALA A 24 6.14 -13.44 2.72
C ALA A 24 6.38 -12.72 1.37
N ILE A 25 5.73 -11.58 1.14
CA ILE A 25 5.89 -10.80 -0.11
C ILE A 25 7.16 -9.94 0.01
N PRO A 26 8.19 -10.11 -0.83
CA PRO A 26 9.42 -9.33 -0.68
C PRO A 26 9.17 -7.82 -0.85
N PRO A 27 9.83 -6.96 -0.04
CA PRO A 27 9.67 -5.52 -0.17
C PRO A 27 10.30 -4.99 -1.46
N ARG A 28 9.70 -3.95 -2.01
CA ARG A 28 10.09 -3.24 -3.24
C ARG A 28 10.02 -1.74 -2.99
N THR A 29 10.78 -0.96 -3.76
CA THR A 29 10.71 0.50 -3.72
C THR A 29 9.79 1.00 -4.82
N VAL A 30 8.87 1.90 -4.48
CA VAL A 30 7.95 2.55 -5.43
C VAL A 30 8.01 4.06 -5.25
N ARG A 31 7.69 4.80 -6.31
CA ARG A 31 7.53 6.26 -6.21
C ARG A 31 6.15 6.57 -5.64
N LEU A 32 6.09 7.58 -4.77
CA LEU A 32 4.84 8.02 -4.17
C LEU A 32 3.84 8.52 -5.23
N ASP A 33 4.33 9.19 -6.27
CA ASP A 33 3.51 9.74 -7.36
C ASP A 33 2.97 8.68 -8.34
N GLN A 34 3.28 7.40 -8.12
CA GLN A 34 2.67 6.26 -8.81
C GLN A 34 1.50 5.66 -8.04
N LEU A 35 1.34 6.00 -6.76
CA LEU A 35 0.36 5.40 -5.88
C LEU A 35 -0.97 6.15 -5.91
N THR A 36 -2.06 5.39 -5.97
CA THR A 36 -3.41 5.86 -5.69
C THR A 36 -3.80 5.44 -4.27
N THR A 37 -4.25 6.36 -3.42
CA THR A 37 -4.70 5.97 -2.07
C THR A 37 -6.06 5.28 -2.13
N THR A 38 -6.32 4.34 -1.22
CA THR A 38 -7.66 3.71 -1.08
C THR A 38 -8.49 4.33 0.04
N ARG A 39 -7.93 5.33 0.72
CA ARG A 39 -8.53 6.14 1.77
C ARG A 39 -8.16 7.61 1.56
N ALA A 40 -9.15 8.49 1.77
CA ALA A 40 -8.99 9.92 1.62
C ALA A 40 -8.64 10.64 2.94
N GLN A 41 -8.94 10.02 4.07
CA GLN A 41 -8.76 10.63 5.40
C GLN A 41 -7.49 10.11 6.08
N LEU A 42 -6.83 11.02 6.79
CA LEU A 42 -5.70 10.72 7.67
C LEU A 42 -5.96 11.32 9.05
N ASP A 43 -5.41 10.68 10.07
CA ASP A 43 -5.43 11.18 11.44
C ASP A 43 -4.11 11.91 11.75
N LEU A 44 -4.19 13.19 12.11
CA LEU A 44 -3.02 14.02 12.42
C LEU A 44 -2.35 13.63 13.74
N ASN A 45 -3.10 13.18 14.75
CA ASN A 45 -2.53 12.69 16.00
C ASN A 45 -1.67 11.45 15.72
N THR A 46 -2.17 10.53 14.89
CA THR A 46 -1.37 9.38 14.43
C THR A 46 -0.15 9.81 13.60
N LEU A 47 -0.30 10.83 12.74
CA LEU A 47 0.81 11.34 11.92
C LEU A 47 1.94 11.98 12.76
N LEU A 48 1.59 12.68 13.83
CA LEU A 48 2.53 13.44 14.65
C LEU A 48 3.05 12.67 15.87
N SER A 49 2.43 11.54 16.21
CA SER A 49 2.83 10.72 17.35
C SER A 49 4.30 10.28 17.26
N GLU A 50 5.04 10.53 18.35
CA GLU A 50 6.42 10.05 18.60
C GLU A 50 6.42 8.53 18.91
N ASP A 51 5.36 8.06 19.57
CA ASP A 51 5.01 6.65 19.78
C ASP A 51 4.29 6.02 18.58
N SER A 52 4.41 6.60 17.38
CA SER A 52 4.12 5.88 16.14
C SER A 52 5.20 4.80 15.89
N THR A 53 5.60 4.08 16.95
CA THR A 53 6.25 2.78 16.94
C THR A 53 5.26 1.79 16.35
N PHE A 54 5.16 1.85 15.03
CA PHE A 54 4.94 0.73 14.12
C PHE A 54 4.40 -0.57 14.75
N TYR A 55 3.10 -0.60 15.07
CA TYR A 55 2.40 -1.85 15.33
C TYR A 55 2.07 -2.48 13.96
N GLY A 56 3.03 -3.19 13.36
CA GLY A 56 2.83 -3.87 12.08
C GLY A 56 4.09 -4.10 11.24
N ASP A 57 3.87 -4.37 9.95
CA ASP A 57 4.92 -4.61 8.94
C ASP A 57 5.62 -3.30 8.56
N LEU A 58 6.96 -3.25 8.67
CA LEU A 58 7.78 -2.06 8.40
C LEU A 58 7.55 -1.41 7.02
N PHE A 59 6.94 -2.13 6.09
CA PHE A 59 6.68 -1.73 4.72
C PHE A 59 5.22 -1.37 4.49
N ALA A 60 4.94 -0.41 3.60
CA ALA A 60 3.57 -0.15 3.17
C ALA A 60 3.00 -1.32 2.37
N HIS A 61 1.69 -1.54 2.46
CA HIS A 61 1.02 -2.56 1.67
C HIS A 61 0.45 -1.87 0.44
N VAL A 62 0.79 -2.42 -0.72
CA VAL A 62 0.33 -1.95 -2.01
C VAL A 62 -0.29 -3.12 -2.73
N VAL A 63 -1.37 -2.85 -3.45
CA VAL A 63 -1.99 -3.79 -4.36
C VAL A 63 -1.78 -3.29 -5.78
N ALA A 64 -1.25 -4.15 -6.62
CA ALA A 64 -1.18 -3.95 -8.05
C ALA A 64 -2.40 -4.62 -8.70
N TRP A 65 -3.21 -3.82 -9.41
CA TRP A 65 -4.38 -4.34 -10.10
C TRP A 65 -4.66 -3.52 -11.35
N ARG A 66 -4.84 -4.20 -12.49
CA ARG A 66 -5.14 -3.59 -13.80
C ARG A 66 -4.18 -2.44 -14.19
N GLY A 67 -2.88 -2.62 -13.88
CA GLY A 67 -1.83 -1.66 -14.20
C GLY A 67 -1.72 -0.46 -13.24
N GLU A 68 -2.50 -0.44 -12.17
CA GLU A 68 -2.52 0.61 -11.17
C GLU A 68 -1.99 0.12 -9.81
N LEU A 69 -1.38 1.03 -9.05
CA LEU A 69 -0.86 0.74 -7.71
C LEU A 69 -1.72 1.44 -6.65
N TYR A 70 -2.31 0.65 -5.77
CA TYR A 70 -3.21 1.11 -4.72
C TYR A 70 -2.54 0.99 -3.35
N LEU A 71 -2.39 2.12 -2.65
CA LEU A 71 -1.83 2.15 -1.30
C LEU A 71 -2.88 1.71 -0.29
N GLU A 72 -2.74 0.47 0.18
CA GLU A 72 -3.67 -0.20 1.08
C GLU A 72 -3.42 0.11 2.55
N ASP A 73 -2.16 0.07 2.95
CA ASP A 73 -1.74 0.41 4.29
C ASP A 73 -0.48 1.28 4.27
N GLY A 74 -0.32 2.08 5.32
CA GLY A 74 0.84 2.95 5.48
C GLY A 74 0.68 4.34 4.88
N LEU A 75 -0.56 4.85 4.73
CA LEU A 75 -0.81 6.22 4.27
C LEU A 75 -0.02 7.26 5.09
N HIS A 76 -0.04 7.16 6.42
CA HIS A 76 0.71 8.06 7.29
C HIS A 76 2.22 7.97 7.05
N ARG A 77 2.75 6.77 6.83
CA ARG A 77 4.17 6.53 6.51
C ARG A 77 4.56 7.12 5.16
N ALA A 78 3.71 6.95 4.15
CA ALA A 78 3.87 7.56 2.84
C ALA A 78 3.89 9.09 2.93
N LEU A 79 2.92 9.68 3.63
CA LEU A 79 2.85 11.13 3.78
C LEU A 79 3.99 11.69 4.62
N ARG A 80 4.37 11.04 5.73
CA ARG A 80 5.54 11.42 6.54
C ARG A 80 6.81 11.40 5.70
N SER A 81 7.01 10.37 4.87
CA SER A 81 8.15 10.29 3.94
C SER A 81 8.17 11.47 2.96
N ALA A 82 7.01 11.82 2.39
CA ALA A 82 6.85 12.95 1.49
C ALA A 82 7.17 14.29 2.18
N LEU A 83 6.68 14.49 3.41
CA LEU A 83 6.94 15.69 4.21
C LEU A 83 8.44 15.85 4.56
N HIS A 84 9.18 14.75 4.66
CA HIS A 84 10.64 14.76 4.80
C HIS A 84 11.38 14.87 3.45
N GLY A 85 10.69 15.19 2.36
CA GLY A 85 11.29 15.40 1.02
C GLY A 85 11.64 14.12 0.28
N ARG A 86 11.18 12.94 0.73
CA ARG A 86 11.40 11.67 0.03
C ARG A 86 10.30 11.45 -1.00
N SER A 87 10.67 11.06 -2.22
CA SER A 87 9.74 10.75 -3.32
C SER A 87 9.44 9.26 -3.48
N VAL A 88 10.10 8.41 -2.68
CA VAL A 88 9.99 6.95 -2.73
C VAL A 88 9.65 6.36 -1.36
N ILE A 89 9.02 5.20 -1.37
CA ILE A 89 8.66 4.42 -0.18
C ILE A 89 8.93 2.93 -0.40
N HIS A 90 9.28 2.21 0.67
CA HIS A 90 9.38 0.76 0.65
C HIS A 90 8.02 0.13 0.94
N VAL A 91 7.59 -0.75 0.06
CA VAL A 91 6.27 -1.37 0.06
C VAL A 91 6.37 -2.87 -0.22
N ARG A 92 5.36 -3.62 0.17
CA ARG A 92 5.11 -4.98 -0.32
C ARG A 92 3.94 -4.91 -1.29
N ILE A 93 4.11 -5.51 -2.45
CA ILE A 93 3.15 -5.43 -3.54
C ILE A 93 2.47 -6.79 -3.70
N LEU A 94 1.18 -6.84 -3.42
CA LEU A 94 0.32 -7.94 -3.79
C LEU A 94 -0.16 -7.73 -5.23
N GLU A 95 0.13 -8.67 -6.12
CA GLU A 95 -0.40 -8.65 -7.49
C GLU A 95 -1.79 -9.29 -7.48
N LEU A 96 -2.75 -8.68 -8.16
CA LEU A 96 -4.09 -9.24 -8.36
C LEU A 96 -4.33 -9.54 -9.82
N GLY A 97 -4.87 -10.73 -10.10
CA GLY A 97 -5.43 -11.08 -11.40
C GLY A 97 -6.62 -10.18 -11.77
N ASP A 98 -7.03 -10.21 -13.04
CA ASP A 98 -8.14 -9.38 -13.54
C ASP A 98 -9.48 -9.68 -12.86
N ASP A 99 -9.61 -10.89 -12.33
CA ASP A 99 -10.74 -11.41 -11.54
C ASP A 99 -10.62 -11.13 -10.04
N GLY A 100 -9.53 -10.49 -9.60
CA GLY A 100 -9.25 -10.18 -8.20
C GLY A 100 -8.58 -11.32 -7.43
N THR A 101 -8.11 -12.37 -8.11
CA THR A 101 -7.35 -13.44 -7.45
C THR A 101 -5.97 -12.97 -7.00
N PRO A 102 -5.57 -13.23 -5.74
CA PRO A 102 -4.20 -12.97 -5.27
C PRO A 102 -3.16 -13.79 -6.04
N LEU A 103 -2.14 -13.12 -6.56
CA LEU A 103 -1.03 -13.72 -7.30
C LEU A 103 0.28 -13.54 -6.54
N ALA A 104 1.09 -14.59 -6.54
CA ALA A 104 2.45 -14.59 -6.07
C ALA A 104 3.36 -13.84 -7.06
N PRO A 105 4.59 -13.46 -6.66
CA PRO A 105 5.51 -12.74 -7.54
C PRO A 105 5.86 -13.45 -8.85
N ASP A 106 5.71 -14.78 -8.89
CA ASP A 106 5.92 -15.63 -10.06
C ASP A 106 4.64 -15.85 -10.90
N GLY A 107 3.53 -15.21 -10.53
CA GLY A 107 2.23 -15.33 -11.19
C GLY A 107 1.37 -16.51 -10.72
N THR A 108 1.83 -17.31 -9.76
CA THR A 108 1.04 -18.43 -9.20
C THR A 108 -0.03 -17.90 -8.25
N VAL A 109 -1.20 -18.54 -8.17
CA VAL A 109 -2.26 -18.13 -7.22
C VAL A 109 -1.81 -18.37 -5.77
N ILE A 110 -1.94 -17.35 -4.92
CA ILE A 110 -1.75 -17.50 -3.47
C ILE A 110 -3.02 -18.17 -2.90
N ARG A 111 -2.85 -19.34 -2.29
CA ARG A 111 -3.92 -20.12 -1.65
C ARG A 111 -3.94 -19.90 -0.15
#